data_AF-A0A9D9LXA0-F1
#
_entry.id   AF-A0A9D9LXA0-F1
#
_cell.length_a   1.000
_cell.length_b   1.000
_cell.length_c   1.000
_cell.angle_alpha   90.00
_cell.angle_beta   90.00
_cell.angle_gamma   90.00
#
_symmetry.space_group_name_H-M   'P 1'
#
loop_
_entity.id
_entity.type
_entity.pdbx_description
1 polymer ?
#
loop_
_entity_poly.entity_id
_entity_poly.type
_entity_poly.pdbx_seq_one_letter_code
_entity_poly.pdbx_strand_id
1 'polypeptide(L)' 'MAANRIEYMCSHCGKKETRYAIQGRPNPGKCPRKEGNKPHTWVVNRKFEK' A
#
# COMPACT_ATOMS: atom_id res chain seq x y z
N MET A 1 -16.74 -15.88 0.07
CA MET A 1 -16.36 -14.45 0.18
C MET A 1 -15.22 -14.20 -0.78
N ALA A 2 -15.45 -13.47 -1.88
CA ALA A 2 -14.42 -13.18 -2.86
C ALA A 2 -13.32 -12.34 -2.18
N ALA A 3 -12.10 -12.87 -2.16
CA ALA A 3 -10.98 -12.21 -1.52
C ALA A 3 -10.50 -11.06 -2.43
N ASN A 4 -11.19 -9.93 -2.40
CA ASN A 4 -10.82 -8.73 -3.14
C ASN A 4 -9.40 -8.33 -2.74
N ARG A 5 -8.47 -8.32 -3.69
CA ARG A 5 -7.09 -7.88 -3.43
C ARG A 5 -6.99 -6.41 -3.81
N ILE A 6 -6.29 -5.63 -3.01
CA ILE A 6 -6.04 -4.22 -3.24
C ILE A 6 -4.53 -4.03 -3.32
N GLU A 7 -4.06 -3.52 -4.45
CA GLU A 7 -2.70 -3.04 -4.60
C GLU A 7 -2.61 -1.63 -4.02
N TYR A 8 -1.80 -1.49 -2.99
CA TYR A 8 -1.43 -0.20 -2.45
C TYR A 8 -0.08 0.21 -3.01
N MET A 9 0.08 1.49 -3.32
CA MET A 9 1.32 2.09 -3.77
C MET A 9 1.67 3.26 -2.87
N CYS A 10 2.95 3.42 -2.53
CA CYS A 10 3.43 4.58 -1.83
C CYS A 10 3.55 5.74 -2.81
N SER A 11 2.83 6.85 -2.58
CA SER A 11 2.83 8.01 -3.49
C SER A 11 4.20 8.70 -3.60
N HIS A 12 5.11 8.47 -2.65
CA HIS A 12 6.41 9.15 -2.60
C HIS A 12 7.54 8.30 -3.18
N CYS A 13 7.70 7.05 -2.70
CA CYS A 13 8.78 6.17 -3.17
C CYS A 13 8.34 5.18 -4.26
N GLY A 14 7.04 5.10 -4.57
CA GLY A 14 6.52 4.18 -5.59
C GLY A 14 6.51 2.71 -5.19
N LYS A 15 6.80 2.37 -3.92
CA LYS A 15 6.72 0.99 -3.41
C LYS A 15 5.30 0.46 -3.56
N LYS A 16 5.12 -0.77 -4.03
CA LYS A 16 3.80 -1.40 -4.19
C LYS A 16 3.67 -2.61 -3.28
N GLU A 17 2.52 -2.76 -2.64
CA GLU A 17 2.16 -3.92 -1.81
C GLU A 17 0.72 -4.32 -2.08
N THR A 18 0.52 -5.59 -2.43
CA THR A 18 -0.81 -6.16 -2.60
C THR A 18 -1.28 -6.78 -1.30
N ARG A 19 -2.43 -6.32 -0.81
CA ARG A 19 -3.07 -6.83 0.42
C ARG A 19 -4.48 -7.27 0.11
N TYR A 20 -5.01 -8.20 0.89
CA TYR A 20 -6.43 -8.50 0.83
C TYR A 20 -7.23 -7.33 1.41
N ALA A 21 -8.41 -7.04 0.86
CA ALA A 21 -9.30 -5.99 1.35
C ALA A 21 -9.62 -6.15 2.84
N ILE A 22 -9.74 -7.41 3.30
CA ILE A 22 -9.96 -7.74 4.71
C ILE A 22 -8.75 -7.47 5.62
N GLN A 23 -7.54 -7.43 5.08
CA GLN A 23 -6.31 -7.20 5.84
C GLN A 23 -6.01 -5.70 6.03
N GLY A 24 -6.74 -4.82 5.34
CA GLY A 24 -6.56 -3.37 5.45
C GLY A 24 -5.31 -2.84 4.73
N ARG A 25 -4.78 -1.71 5.21
CA ARG A 25 -3.63 -1.02 4.61
C ARG A 25 -2.31 -1.70 4.99
N PRO A 26 -1.29 -1.69 4.11
CA PRO A 26 0.03 -2.25 4.41
C PRO A 26 0.76 -1.45 5.49
N ASN A 27 1.79 -2.08 6.08
CA ASN A 27 2.58 -1.46 7.13
C ASN A 27 3.27 -0.18 6.61
N PRO A 28 3.13 0.96 7.30
CA PRO A 28 3.69 2.22 6.86
C PRO A 28 5.23 2.19 6.73
N GLY A 29 5.94 1.36 7.49
CA GLY A 29 7.39 1.20 7.37
C GLY A 29 8.16 2.53 7.37
N LYS A 30 9.34 2.54 6.74
CA LYS A 30 10.16 3.75 6.53
C LYS A 30 10.26 4.02 5.03
N CYS A 31 9.87 5.21 4.61
CA CYS A 31 9.90 5.59 3.20
C CYS A 31 11.29 6.17 2.82
N PRO A 32 12.06 5.51 1.93
CA PRO A 32 13.43 5.95 1.60
C PRO A 32 13.47 7.30 0.89
N ARG A 33 12.37 7.70 0.23
CA ARG A 33 12.25 9.01 -0.44
C ARG A 33 11.84 10.16 0.47
N LYS A 34 11.45 9.90 1.72
CA LYS A 34 11.10 10.98 2.65
C LYS A 34 12.24 11.21 3.62
N GLU A 35 12.82 12.41 3.58
CA GLU A 35 13.76 12.84 4.61
C GLU A 35 13.10 12.81 6.00
N GLY A 36 13.84 12.30 6.98
CA GLY A 36 13.41 12.23 8.38
C GLY A 36 12.64 10.96 8.77
N ASN A 37 12.94 9.79 8.19
CA ASN A 37 12.34 8.50 8.61
C ASN A 37 10.80 8.45 8.51
N LYS A 38 10.20 9.27 7.65
CA LYS A 38 8.74 9.35 7.58
C LYS A 38 8.15 8.06 6.99
N PRO A 39 6.94 7.67 7.43
CA PRO A 39 6.28 6.47 6.93
C PRO A 39 5.90 6.57 5.46
N HIS A 40 5.74 5.42 4.80
CA HIS A 40 5.12 5.31 3.49
C HIS A 40 3.68 5.84 3.54
N THR A 41 3.33 6.65 2.55
CA THR A 41 1.95 7.09 2.33
C THR A 41 1.31 6.17 1.31
N TRP A 42 0.64 5.13 1.81
CA TRP A 42 -0.06 4.15 0.99
C TRP A 42 -1.33 4.74 0.40
N VAL A 43 -1.40 4.77 -0.92
CA VAL A 43 -2.59 5.07 -1.71
C VAL A 43 -3.05 3.81 -2.43
N VAL A 44 -4.34 3.69 -2.74
CA VAL A 44 -4.85 2.57 -3.52
C VAL A 44 -4.44 2.76 -4.97
N ASN A 45 -3.64 1.85 -5.50
CA ASN A 45 -3.24 1.84 -6.91
C ASN A 45 -4.26 1.09 -7.76
N ARG A 46 -4.62 -0.14 -7.35
CA ARG A 46 -5.54 -1.01 -8.10
C ARG A 46 -6.37 -1.84 -7.14
N LYS A 47 -7.62 -2.10 -7.52
CA LYS A 47 -8.47 -3.10 -6.86
C LYS A 47 -8.65 -4.27 -7.82
N PHE A 48 -8.22 -5.44 -7.39
CA PHE A 48 -8.47 -6.70 -8.06
C PHE A 48 -9.73 -7.30 -7.43
N GLU A 49 -10.85 -6.93 -8.01
CA GLU A 49 -12.15 -7.57 -7.77
C GLU A 49 -12.24 -8.77 -8.73
N LYS A 50 -12.73 -9.90 -8.22
CA LYS A 50 -12.83 -11.16 -8.98
C LYS A 50 -14.28 -11.48 -9.26
#